data_AF-A0A7J7GHY0-F1
#
_entry.id   AF-A0A7J7GHY0-F1
#
_cell.length_a   1.000
_cell.length_b   1.000
_cell.length_c   1.000
_cell.angle_alpha   90.00
_cell.angle_beta   90.00
_cell.angle_gamma   90.00
#
_symmetry.space_group_name_H-M   'P 1'
#
loop_
_entity.id
_entity.type
_entity.pdbx_description
1 polymer ?
#
loop_
_entity_poly.entity_id
_entity_poly.type
_entity_poly.pdbx_seq_one_letter_code
_entity_poly.pdbx_strand_id
1 'polypeptide(L)'
;MDDQKVLRCHLPAIMFYRNSPSMGGKRDPVKVIREALAQTLVFYYPLAGRLKKEGPSGRLIVECVGQGVWFVEADADIRFQDFVEAEALFPSYRFLN
;
A
#
# COMPACT_ATOMS: atom_id res chain seq x y z
N MET A 1 -12.21 3.35 19.06
CA MET A 1 -12.19 2.71 17.73
C MET A 1 -10.96 1.82 17.58
N ASP A 2 -9.77 2.28 17.98
CA ASP A 2 -8.46 1.62 17.85
C ASP A 2 -8.27 0.39 18.79
N ASP A 3 -9.17 0.27 19.76
CA ASP A 3 -9.31 -0.80 20.74
C ASP A 3 -10.01 -2.05 20.17
N GLN A 4 -10.71 -1.91 19.03
CA GLN A 4 -11.37 -3.03 18.37
C GLN A 4 -10.35 -3.92 17.65
N LYS A 5 -9.99 -5.04 18.28
CA LYS A 5 -9.00 -6.00 17.75
C LYS A 5 -9.36 -6.53 16.35
N VAL A 6 -10.64 -6.64 16.01
CA VAL A 6 -11.11 -7.12 14.70
C VAL A 6 -10.72 -6.19 13.56
N LEU A 7 -10.51 -4.90 13.83
CA LEU A 7 -10.10 -3.90 12.85
C LEU A 7 -8.56 -3.83 12.68
N ARG A 8 -7.80 -4.64 13.42
CA ARG A 8 -6.33 -4.68 13.35
C ARG A 8 -5.85 -5.60 12.22
N CYS A 9 -6.35 -5.38 11.02
CA CYS A 9 -5.96 -6.11 9.82
C CYS A 9 -5.39 -5.14 8.77
N HIS A 10 -4.58 -5.67 7.86
CA HIS A 10 -4.21 -4.95 6.64
C HIS A 10 -5.40 -4.98 5.68
N LEU A 11 -5.79 -3.83 5.12
CA LEU A 11 -6.82 -3.76 4.09
C LEU A 11 -6.11 -3.75 2.72
N PRO A 12 -5.97 -4.91 2.05
CA PRO A 12 -5.31 -4.95 0.75
C PRO A 12 -6.20 -4.27 -0.29
N ALA A 13 -5.59 -3.45 -1.14
CA ALA A 13 -6.26 -2.83 -2.26
C ALA A 13 -5.29 -2.72 -3.45
N ILE A 14 -5.78 -3.00 -4.65
CA ILE A 14 -5.00 -2.98 -5.89
C ILE A 14 -5.69 -2.03 -6.86
N MET A 15 -4.93 -1.09 -7.44
CA MET A 15 -5.44 -0.10 -8.38
C MET A 15 -4.69 -0.19 -9.70
N PHE A 16 -5.43 -0.27 -10.80
CA PHE A 16 -4.87 -0.31 -12.15
C PHE A 16 -5.14 1.01 -12.88
N TYR A 17 -4.13 1.50 -13.58
CA TYR A 17 -4.19 2.74 -14.33
C TYR A 17 -3.81 2.49 -15.79
N ARG A 18 -4.61 3.02 -16.73
CA ARG A 18 -4.25 2.98 -18.15
C ARG A 18 -3.09 3.93 -18.42
N ASN A 19 -2.21 3.52 -19.33
CA ASN A 19 -1.18 4.41 -19.85
C ASN A 19 -1.84 5.63 -20.52
N SER A 20 -1.46 6.84 -20.12
CA SER A 20 -1.97 8.09 -20.68
C SER A 20 -0.98 8.65 -21.71
N PRO A 21 -1.40 8.89 -22.97
CA PRO A 21 -0.54 9.47 -24.00
C PRO A 21 0.08 10.82 -23.58
N SER A 22 -0.61 11.58 -22.73
CA SER A 22 -0.13 12.87 -22.21
C SER A 22 1.09 12.75 -21.28
N MET A 23 1.27 11.60 -20.63
CA MET A 23 2.44 11.29 -19.80
C MET A 23 3.65 10.84 -20.64
N GLY A 24 3.41 10.40 -21.88
CA GLY A 24 4.36 10.34 -22.99
C GLY A 24 5.79 9.87 -22.66
N GLY A 25 5.94 8.89 -21.76
CA GLY A 25 7.26 8.41 -21.29
C GLY A 25 8.16 9.49 -20.68
N LYS A 26 7.63 10.68 -20.35
CA LYS A 26 8.42 11.84 -19.92
C LYS A 26 9.03 11.66 -18.54
N ARG A 27 8.42 10.82 -17.70
CA ARG A 27 8.87 10.53 -16.35
C ARG A 27 8.60 9.08 -16.02
N ASP A 28 9.59 8.46 -15.39
CA ASP A 28 9.51 7.12 -14.82
C ASP A 28 8.45 7.10 -13.69
N PRO A 29 7.38 6.29 -13.81
CA PRO A 29 6.31 6.24 -12.81
C PRO A 29 6.82 5.85 -11.42
N VAL A 30 7.86 5.01 -11.34
CA VAL A 30 8.45 4.59 -10.07
C VAL A 30 9.02 5.79 -9.32
N LYS A 31 9.78 6.65 -10.01
CA LYS A 31 10.33 7.89 -9.43
C LYS A 31 9.23 8.84 -9.00
N VAL A 32 8.22 9.05 -9.86
CA VAL A 32 7.11 9.97 -9.57
C VAL A 32 6.34 9.53 -8.32
N ILE A 33 6.00 8.24 -8.21
CA ILE A 33 5.25 7.73 -7.05
C ILE A 33 6.11 7.79 -5.79
N ARG A 34 7.39 7.40 -5.86
CA ARG A 34 8.31 7.43 -4.73
C ARG A 34 8.47 8.85 -4.16
N GLU A 35 8.67 9.84 -5.03
CA GLU A 35 8.80 11.25 -4.64
C GLU A 35 7.51 11.80 -4.05
N ALA A 36 6.36 11.55 -4.70
CA ALA A 36 5.06 11.99 -4.22
C ALA A 36 4.73 11.37 -2.85
N LEU A 37 5.04 10.09 -2.66
CA LEU A 37 4.85 9.38 -1.39
C LEU A 37 5.74 9.97 -0.29
N ALA A 38 7.01 10.25 -0.57
CA ALA A 38 7.93 10.86 0.38
C ALA A 38 7.43 12.25 0.85
N GLN A 39 6.98 13.09 -0.09
CA GLN A 39 6.42 14.41 0.23
C GLN A 39 5.12 14.30 1.04
N THR A 40 4.24 13.37 0.67
CA THR A 40 2.95 13.16 1.34
C THR A 40 3.15 12.65 2.77
N LEU A 41 4.12 11.77 3.01
CA LEU A 41 4.40 11.23 4.34
C LEU A 41 4.90 12.27 5.34
N VAL A 42 5.34 13.45 4.92
CA VAL A 42 5.57 14.57 5.85
C VAL A 42 4.28 14.99 6.54
N PHE A 43 3.19 15.10 5.77
CA PHE A 43 1.88 15.47 6.28
C PHE A 43 1.14 14.29 6.94
N TYR A 44 1.41 13.08 6.47
CA TYR A 44 0.80 11.84 6.96
C TYR A 44 1.80 10.93 7.70
N TYR A 45 2.68 11.53 8.50
CA TYR A 45 3.78 10.84 9.17
C TYR A 45 3.40 9.59 9.98
N PRO A 46 2.20 9.46 10.60
CA PRO A 46 1.84 8.23 11.30
C PRO A 46 1.83 7.00 10.39
N LEU A 47 1.57 7.16 9.09
CA LEU A 47 1.59 6.04 8.13
C LEU A 47 2.99 5.47 7.90
N ALA A 48 4.05 6.24 8.20
CA ALA A 48 5.44 5.80 8.14
C ALA A 48 5.97 5.21 9.47
N GLY A 49 5.15 5.17 10.52
CA GLY A 49 5.53 4.65 11.82
C GLY A 49 5.37 3.13 11.96
N ARG A 50 5.54 2.62 13.18
CA ARG A 50 5.27 1.21 13.54
C ARG A 50 4.34 1.12 14.72
N LEU A 51 3.44 0.14 14.67
CA LEU A 51 2.52 -0.12 15.79
C LEU A 51 3.28 -0.75 16.96
N LYS A 52 3.05 -0.21 18.15
CA LYS A 52 3.61 -0.70 19.42
C LYS A 52 2.50 -0.82 20.44
N LYS A 53 2.55 -1.86 21.27
CA LYS A 53 1.61 -2.01 22.39
C LYS A 53 1.97 -1.04 23.50
N GLU A 54 0.97 -0.32 24.00
CA GLU A 54 1.06 0.57 25.15
C GLU A 54 0.43 -0.13 26.37
N GLY A 55 1.28 -0.50 27.33
CA GLY A 55 0.87 -1.05 28.61
C GLY A 55 0.09 -2.39 28.56
N PRO A 56 -0.45 -2.84 29.70
CA PRO A 56 -1.15 -4.12 29.82
C PRO A 56 -2.51 -4.16 29.12
N SER A 57 -3.10 -3.00 28.82
CA SER A 57 -4.44 -2.88 28.22
C SER A 57 -4.48 -3.31 26.75
N GLY A 58 -3.32 -3.46 26.09
CA GLY A 58 -3.23 -3.86 24.69
C GLY A 58 -3.67 -2.76 23.71
N ARG A 59 -3.69 -1.51 24.17
CA ARG A 59 -3.77 -0.32 23.32
C ARG A 59 -2.58 -0.28 22.37
N LEU A 60 -2.80 0.22 21.15
CA LEU A 60 -1.72 0.43 20.19
C LEU A 60 -1.42 1.91 20.07
N ILE A 61 -0.14 2.23 19.99
CA ILE A 61 0.39 3.55 19.63
C ILE A 61 1.24 3.40 18.38
N VAL A 62 1.43 4.51 17.66
CA VAL A 62 2.31 4.56 16.50
C VAL A 62 3.63 5.21 16.90
N GLU A 63 4.70 4.44 16.88
CA GLU A 63 6.06 4.94 17.07
C GLU A 63 6.54 5.56 15.74
N CYS A 64 6.75 6.88 15.73
CA CYS A 64 7.05 7.66 14.52
C CYS A 64 8.53 8.09 14.47
N VAL A 65 9.45 7.13 14.38
CA VAL A 65 10.91 7.37 14.38
C VAL A 65 11.51 7.44 12.97
N GLY A 66 10.70 7.78 11.96
CA GLY A 66 11.19 7.98 10.58
C GLY A 66 11.59 6.69 9.84
N GLN A 67 11.06 5.52 10.23
CA GLN A 67 11.34 4.23 9.56
C GLN A 67 10.84 4.17 8.12
N GLY A 68 9.85 4.99 7.76
CA GLY A 68 9.27 5.02 6.43
C GLY A 68 8.36 3.82 6.13
N VAL A 69 7.93 3.75 4.87
CA VAL A 69 7.06 2.71 4.34
C VAL A 69 7.80 1.81 3.37
N TRP A 70 7.29 0.60 3.17
CA TRP A 70 7.78 -0.29 2.12
C TRP A 70 7.29 0.24 0.77
N PHE A 71 8.21 0.36 -0.18
CA PHE A 71 7.91 0.70 -1.57
C PHE A 71 8.69 -0.27 -2.45
N VAL A 72 7.96 -1.14 -3.16
CA VAL A 72 8.52 -2.22 -3.97
C VAL A 72 8.12 -1.98 -5.42
N GLU A 73 9.10 -2.15 -6.30
CA GLU A 73 8.95 -2.06 -7.75
C GLU A 73 8.96 -3.47 -8.33
N ALA A 74 8.14 -3.71 -9.34
CA ALA A 74 8.09 -4.96 -10.08
C ALA A 74 7.61 -4.69 -11.51
N ASP A 75 8.13 -5.49 -12.44
CA ASP A 75 7.72 -5.51 -13.84
C ASP A 75 7.11 -6.86 -14.18
N ALA A 76 6.19 -6.88 -15.15
CA ALA A 76 5.56 -8.08 -15.65
C ALA A 76 5.56 -8.07 -17.19
N ASP A 77 6.08 -9.14 -17.80
CA ASP A 77 6.10 -9.31 -19.25
C ASP A 77 4.79 -9.94 -19.75
N ILE A 78 3.68 -9.32 -19.38
CA ILE A 78 2.32 -9.71 -19.79
C ILE A 78 1.50 -8.45 -20.02
N ARG A 79 0.60 -8.47 -21.00
CA ARG A 79 -0.32 -7.35 -21.22
C ARG A 79 -1.36 -7.37 -20.11
N PHE A 80 -1.72 -6.19 -19.62
CA PHE A 80 -2.73 -6.08 -18.56
C PHE A 80 -4.06 -6.77 -18.91
N GLN A 81 -4.46 -6.75 -20.19
CA GLN A 81 -5.67 -7.42 -20.65
C GLN A 81 -5.58 -8.94 -20.46
N ASP A 82 -4.46 -9.54 -20.86
CA ASP A 82 -4.21 -10.99 -20.73
C ASP A 82 -4.13 -11.39 -19.26
N PHE A 83 -3.58 -10.52 -18.40
CA PHE A 83 -3.54 -10.72 -16.95
C PHE A 83 -4.95 -10.76 -16.31
N VAL A 84 -5.83 -9.81 -16.68
CA VAL A 84 -7.21 -9.76 -16.18
C VAL A 84 -8.06 -10.92 -16.71
N GLU A 85 -7.75 -11.44 -17.90
CA GLU A 85 -8.42 -12.61 -18.47
C GLU A 85 -7.94 -13.92 -17.82
N ALA A 86 -6.64 -14.02 -17.49
CA ALA A 86 -6.04 -15.19 -16.83
C ALA A 86 -6.42 -15.30 -15.34
N GLU A 87 -6.65 -14.18 -14.65
CA GLU A 87 -7.14 -14.14 -13.28
C GLU A 87 -8.43 -13.33 -13.16
N ALA A 88 -9.52 -14.01 -12.78
CA ALA A 88 -10.63 -13.33 -12.12
C ALA A 88 -10.05 -12.64 -10.88
N LEU A 89 -10.02 -11.30 -10.88
CA LEU A 89 -9.39 -10.34 -9.95
C LEU A 89 -9.65 -10.50 -8.43
N PHE A 90 -10.10 -11.66 -8.01
CA PHE A 90 -10.14 -12.12 -6.63
C PHE A 90 -9.54 -13.53 -6.57
N PRO A 91 -8.24 -13.71 -6.25
CA PRO A 91 -7.88 -14.88 -5.48
C PRO A 91 -8.79 -14.85 -4.26
N SER A 92 -9.58 -15.91 -4.10
CA SER A 92 -10.58 -16.06 -3.05
C SER A 92 -10.07 -15.46 -1.74
N TYR A 93 -10.79 -14.49 -1.20
CA TYR A 93 -10.78 -14.23 0.23
C TYR A 93 -11.27 -15.51 0.92
N ARG A 94 -10.41 -16.53 0.99
CA ARG A 94 -10.64 -17.72 1.78
C ARG A 94 -10.36 -17.32 3.21
N PHE A 95 -11.24 -16.49 3.75
CA PHE A 95 -11.32 -16.28 5.18
C PHE A 95 -11.64 -17.62 5.84
N LEU A 96 -10.80 -17.97 6.82
CA LEU A 96 -11.12 -18.76 8.00
C LEU A 96 -11.62 -20.21 7.77
N ASN A 97 -10.71 -21.16 7.97
CA ASN A 97 -10.89 -22.25 8.94
C ASN A 97 -9.53 -22.58 9.56
#